data_AF-A0A2M7IX20-F1
#
_entry.id   AF-A0A2M7IX20-F1
#
_cell.length_a   1.000
_cell.length_b   1.000
_cell.length_c   1.000
_cell.angle_alpha   90.00
_cell.angle_beta   90.00
_cell.angle_gamma   90.00
#
_symmetry.space_group_name_H-M   'P 1'
#
loop_
_entity.id
_entity.type
_entity.pdbx_description
1 polymer ?
#
loop_
_entity_poly.entity_id
_entity_poly.type
_entity_poly.pdbx_seq_one_letter_code
_entity_poly.pdbx_strand_id
1 'polypeptide(L)'
;MSEKILNLYLVIDNGIIEEFRACSYEVAGSDEEKISFLKKNAANDFLSSFKFDPPVSNSGKKMKYKQFSRLEKQGKQFLLFEEIFQKFQVPDSPLICLTPVVDGEILSSN
;
A
#
# COMPACT_ATOMS: atom_id res chain seq x y z
N MET A 1 -3.27 -2.26 22.69
CA MET A 1 -2.47 -1.04 22.50
C MET A 1 -2.91 -0.39 21.20
N SER A 2 -3.05 0.93 21.16
CA SER A 2 -3.31 1.64 19.91
C SER A 2 -2.02 1.73 19.11
N GLU A 3 -2.10 1.52 17.80
CA GLU A 3 -0.96 1.72 16.91
C GLU A 3 -1.42 2.27 15.56
N LYS A 4 -0.46 2.77 14.80
CA LYS A 4 -0.73 3.31 13.47
C LYS A 4 -0.67 2.22 12.41
N ILE A 5 -1.78 2.02 11.72
CA ILE A 5 -1.98 1.00 10.68
C ILE A 5 -2.32 1.64 9.34
N LEU A 6 -2.07 0.94 8.23
CA LEU A 6 -2.21 1.51 6.88
C LEU A 6 -3.06 0.63 5.96
N ASN A 7 -3.97 1.27 5.23
CA ASN A 7 -4.40 0.77 3.93
C ASN A 7 -3.44 1.32 2.87
N LEU A 8 -2.84 0.44 2.07
CA LEU A 8 -1.88 0.79 1.04
C LEU A 8 -2.35 0.23 -0.31
N TYR A 9 -2.23 1.04 -1.35
CA TYR A 9 -2.71 0.70 -2.69
C TYR A 9 -1.55 0.72 -3.67
N LEU A 10 -1.48 -0.36 -4.44
CA LEU A 10 -0.59 -0.49 -5.58
C LEU A 10 -1.43 -0.28 -6.84
N VAL A 11 -1.34 0.92 -7.44
CA VAL A 11 -2.10 1.25 -8.64
C VAL A 11 -1.29 0.85 -9.87
N ILE A 12 -1.88 -0.04 -10.67
CA ILE A 12 -1.28 -0.65 -11.84
C ILE A 12 -2.17 -0.32 -13.04
N ASP A 13 -1.58 0.27 -14.06
CA ASP A 13 -2.22 0.48 -15.35
C ASP A 13 -1.37 -0.18 -16.44
N ASN A 14 -1.97 -1.05 -17.24
CA ASN A 14 -1.29 -1.77 -18.32
C ASN A 14 0.02 -2.48 -17.87
N GLY A 15 0.03 -3.00 -16.63
CA GLY A 15 1.16 -3.69 -16.02
C GLY A 15 2.31 -2.78 -15.54
N ILE A 16 2.11 -1.46 -15.52
CA ILE A 16 3.03 -0.45 -15.01
C ILE A 16 2.49 0.10 -13.69
N ILE A 17 3.37 0.32 -12.73
CA ILE A 17 3.00 0.95 -11.45
C ILE A 17 2.91 2.46 -11.68
N GLU A 18 1.70 2.99 -11.61
CA GLU A 18 1.44 4.38 -11.92
C GLU A 18 1.56 5.29 -10.71
N GLU A 19 1.20 4.79 -9.53
CA GLU A 19 1.25 5.48 -8.25
C GLU A 19 1.07 4.49 -7.09
N PHE A 20 1.45 4.94 -5.90
CA PHE A 20 0.96 4.34 -4.67
C PHE A 20 -0.08 5.24 -4.05
N ARG A 21 -0.98 4.65 -3.27
CA ARG A 21 -1.80 5.43 -2.35
C ARG A 21 -1.78 4.85 -0.95
N ALA A 22 -2.06 5.67 0.05
CA ALA A 22 -2.26 5.15 1.40
C ALA A 22 -3.19 6.00 2.26
N CYS A 23 -3.84 5.33 3.21
CA CYS A 23 -4.62 5.93 4.29
C CYS A 23 -4.12 5.35 5.62
N SER A 24 -3.98 6.19 6.65
CA SER A 24 -3.51 5.78 7.98
C SER A 24 -4.60 5.91 9.03
N TYR A 25 -4.62 4.95 9.95
CA TYR A 25 -5.49 4.98 11.12
C TYR A 25 -4.69 4.74 12.39
N GLU A 26 -5.19 5.25 13.50
CA GLU A 26 -4.73 4.88 14.83
C GLU A 26 -5.83 4.03 15.49
N VAL A 27 -5.57 2.73 15.65
CA VAL A 27 -6.57 1.74 16.07
C VAL A 27 -6.02 0.86 17.17
N ALA A 28 -6.80 0.68 18.22
CA ALA A 28 -6.56 -0.32 19.25
C ALA A 28 -7.32 -1.61 18.95
N GLY A 29 -6.77 -2.74 19.38
CA GLY A 29 -7.37 -4.06 19.18
C GLY A 29 -6.31 -5.13 18.97
N SER A 30 -6.75 -6.34 18.69
CA SER A 30 -5.90 -7.40 18.15
C SER A 30 -5.51 -7.10 16.71
N ASP A 31 -4.49 -7.79 16.20
CA ASP A 31 -4.09 -7.66 14.80
C ASP A 31 -5.20 -8.12 13.85
N GLU A 32 -5.97 -9.14 14.23
CA GLU A 32 -7.12 -9.63 13.47
C GLU A 32 -8.21 -8.55 13.33
N GLU A 33 -8.52 -7.84 14.42
CA GLU A 33 -9.49 -6.73 14.42
C GLU A 33 -9.01 -5.58 13.53
N LYS A 34 -7.73 -5.21 13.61
CA LYS A 34 -7.11 -4.17 12.78
C LYS A 34 -7.09 -4.55 11.31
N ILE A 35 -6.73 -5.79 10.97
CA ILE A 35 -6.74 -6.29 9.59
C ILE A 35 -8.17 -6.27 9.04
N SER A 36 -9.15 -6.73 9.83
CA SER A 36 -10.56 -6.72 9.44
C SER A 36 -11.05 -5.28 9.20
N PHE A 37 -10.68 -4.35 10.08
CA PHE A 37 -10.96 -2.92 9.90
C PHE A 37 -10.37 -2.39 8.60
N LEU A 38 -9.10 -2.66 8.31
CA LEU A 38 -8.46 -2.20 7.06
C LEU A 38 -9.16 -2.76 5.83
N LYS A 39 -9.39 -4.07 5.77
CA LYS A 39 -10.08 -4.73 4.64
C LYS A 39 -11.46 -4.16 4.39
N LYS A 40 -12.26 -3.95 5.45
CA LYS A 40 -13.61 -3.41 5.35
C LYS A 40 -13.64 -2.00 4.78
N ASN A 41 -12.64 -1.18 5.09
CA ASN A 41 -12.58 0.21 4.64
C ASN A 41 -11.84 0.39 3.31
N ALA A 42 -11.08 -0.60 2.84
CA ALA A 42 -10.18 -0.49 1.70
C ALA A 42 -10.83 0.12 0.42
N ALA A 43 -12.06 -0.24 0.08
CA ALA A 43 -12.73 0.32 -1.11
C ALA A 43 -13.03 1.83 -0.95
N ASN A 44 -13.52 2.23 0.22
CA ASN A 44 -13.86 3.64 0.51
C ASN A 44 -12.61 4.50 0.68
N ASP A 45 -11.59 3.94 1.34
CA ASP A 45 -10.33 4.61 1.64
C ASP A 45 -9.57 4.96 0.36
N PHE A 46 -9.68 4.16 -0.69
CA PHE A 46 -9.00 4.44 -1.97
C PHE A 46 -9.38 5.82 -2.54
N LEU A 47 -10.65 6.22 -2.39
CA LEU A 47 -11.18 7.48 -2.91
C LEU A 47 -10.61 8.70 -2.17
N SER A 48 -10.25 8.55 -0.89
CA SER A 48 -9.74 9.63 -0.02
C SER A 48 -8.25 9.48 0.31
N SER A 49 -7.61 8.44 -0.20
CA SER A 49 -6.22 8.10 0.10
C SER A 49 -5.23 9.13 -0.45
N PHE A 50 -4.11 9.30 0.27
CA PHE A 50 -3.03 10.18 -0.16
C PHE A 50 -2.24 9.50 -1.29
N LYS A 51 -1.98 10.24 -2.37
CA LYS A 51 -1.20 9.77 -3.52
C LYS A 51 0.30 9.98 -3.30
N PHE A 52 1.09 8.99 -3.70
CA PHE A 52 2.55 9.04 -3.73
C PHE A 52 3.04 8.67 -5.12
N ASP A 53 4.19 9.21 -5.48
CA ASP A 53 4.79 8.96 -6.78
C ASP A 53 5.24 7.51 -6.93
N PRO A 54 5.19 6.94 -8.15
CA PRO A 54 5.65 5.58 -8.39
C PRO A 54 7.17 5.50 -8.29
N PRO A 55 7.72 4.30 -8.03
CA PRO A 55 9.16 4.12 -8.05
C PRO A 55 9.66 4.17 -9.50
N VAL A 56 10.67 4.99 -9.74
CA VAL A 56 11.28 5.19 -11.06
C VAL A 56 12.72 4.68 -11.09
N SER A 57 13.16 4.22 -12.26
CA SER A 57 14.57 3.88 -12.50
C SER A 57 15.45 5.14 -12.55
N ASN A 58 16.78 4.96 -12.56
CA ASN A 58 17.75 6.03 -12.82
C ASN A 58 17.54 6.75 -14.16
N SER A 59 16.82 6.13 -15.10
CA SER A 59 16.45 6.71 -16.40
C SER A 59 15.05 7.31 -16.41
N GLY A 60 14.40 7.45 -15.26
CA GLY A 60 13.06 8.01 -15.10
C GLY A 60 11.92 7.08 -15.55
N LYS A 61 12.20 5.79 -15.81
CA LYS A 61 11.15 4.85 -16.22
C LYS A 61 10.42 4.29 -15.01
N LYS A 62 9.09 4.36 -15.04
CA LYS A 62 8.22 3.74 -14.02
C LYS A 62 8.48 2.23 -13.93
N MET A 63 8.39 1.71 -12.72
CA MET A 63 8.53 0.29 -12.44
C MET A 63 7.38 -0.52 -13.03
N LYS A 64 7.68 -1.68 -13.61
CA LYS A 64 6.66 -2.66 -14.03
C LYS A 64 6.22 -3.51 -12.84
N TYR A 65 4.96 -3.93 -12.82
CA TYR A 65 4.44 -4.82 -11.76
C TYR A 65 5.25 -6.11 -11.59
N LYS A 66 5.75 -6.69 -12.69
CA LYS A 66 6.63 -7.88 -12.65
C LYS A 66 7.91 -7.66 -11.82
N GLN A 67 8.42 -6.43 -11.76
CA GLN A 67 9.58 -6.09 -10.93
C GLN A 67 9.17 -6.00 -9.45
N PHE A 68 8.04 -5.39 -9.16
CA PHE A 68 7.47 -5.37 -7.81
C PHE A 68 7.22 -6.78 -7.27
N SER A 69 6.55 -7.65 -8.04
CA SER A 69 6.29 -9.04 -7.63
C SER A 69 7.59 -9.83 -7.37
N ARG A 70 8.70 -9.49 -8.03
CA ARG A 70 10.02 -10.07 -7.72
C ARG A 70 10.56 -9.59 -6.37
N LEU A 71 10.37 -8.32 -6.03
CA LEU A 71 10.75 -7.77 -4.73
C LEU A 71 9.89 -8.35 -3.61
N GLU A 72 8.58 -8.48 -3.84
CA GLU A 72 7.62 -9.07 -2.91
C GLU A 72 7.99 -10.52 -2.55
N LYS A 73 8.33 -11.34 -3.55
CA LYS A 73 8.82 -12.71 -3.32
C LYS A 73 10.11 -12.78 -2.52
N GLN A 74 10.89 -11.71 -2.48
CA GLN A 74 12.11 -11.59 -1.67
C GLN A 74 11.85 -10.91 -0.32
N GLY A 75 10.61 -10.50 -0.04
CA GLY A 75 10.26 -9.71 1.12
C GLY A 75 10.86 -8.31 1.12
N LYS A 76 11.23 -7.74 -0.05
CA LYS A 76 11.92 -6.43 -0.20
C LYS A 76 11.04 -5.31 -0.74
N GLN A 77 9.76 -5.57 -0.95
CA GLN A 77 8.80 -4.60 -1.47
C GLN A 77 8.62 -3.38 -0.54
N PHE A 78 8.85 -3.55 0.77
CA PHE A 78 8.71 -2.47 1.76
C PHE A 78 9.65 -1.28 1.50
N LEU A 79 10.79 -1.52 0.84
CA LEU A 79 11.73 -0.46 0.43
C LEU A 79 11.09 0.57 -0.50
N LEU A 80 10.01 0.20 -1.19
CA LEU A 80 9.26 1.09 -2.07
C LEU A 80 8.26 1.98 -1.31
N PHE A 81 8.04 1.70 -0.03
CA PHE A 81 7.03 2.36 0.80
C PHE A 81 7.64 3.27 1.87
N GLU A 82 8.96 3.49 1.86
CA GLU A 82 9.66 4.27 2.90
C GLU A 82 9.09 5.69 3.04
N GLU A 83 8.81 6.38 1.92
CA GLU A 83 8.20 7.71 1.95
C GLU A 83 6.81 7.68 2.61
N ILE A 84 6.03 6.63 2.35
CA ILE A 84 4.70 6.43 2.93
C ILE A 84 4.83 6.25 4.44
N PHE A 85 5.75 5.38 4.88
CA PHE A 85 5.98 5.10 6.28
C PHE A 85 6.49 6.32 7.04
N GLN A 86 7.39 7.11 6.44
CA GLN A 86 7.87 8.36 7.01
C GLN A 86 6.77 9.41 7.11
N LYS A 87 5.96 9.59 6.05
CA LYS A 87 4.86 10.55 6.03
C LYS A 87 3.88 10.27 7.17
N PHE A 88 3.52 9.00 7.35
CA PHE A 88 2.54 8.62 8.35
C PHE A 88 3.15 8.37 9.72
N GLN A 89 4.47 8.29 9.90
CA GLN A 89 5.11 7.98 11.18
C GLN A 89 4.56 6.68 11.78
N VAL A 90 4.63 5.61 11.00
CA VAL A 90 4.22 4.26 11.42
C VAL A 90 5.30 3.59 12.27
N PRO A 91 4.97 2.59 13.11
CA PRO A 91 5.97 1.82 13.84
C PRO A 91 6.88 1.02 12.89
N ASP A 92 8.02 0.53 13.40
CA ASP A 92 9.03 -0.22 12.62
C ASP A 92 8.46 -1.46 11.92
N SER A 93 7.46 -2.10 12.53
CA SER A 93 6.73 -3.25 11.98
C SER A 93 5.26 -2.87 11.80
N PRO A 94 4.92 -2.08 10.77
CA PRO A 94 3.56 -1.57 10.61
C PRO A 94 2.63 -2.67 10.13
N LEU A 95 1.43 -2.71 10.71
CA LEU A 95 0.34 -3.53 10.19
C LEU A 95 -0.26 -2.82 8.98
N ILE A 96 -0.12 -3.47 7.81
CA ILE A 96 -0.56 -2.93 6.53
C ILE A 96 -1.51 -3.88 5.82
N CYS A 97 -2.49 -3.33 5.12
CA CYS A 97 -3.29 -4.05 4.13
C CYS A 97 -2.95 -3.49 2.75
N LEU A 98 -2.28 -4.31 1.93
CA LEU A 98 -1.94 -3.95 0.56
C LEU A 98 -3.05 -4.42 -0.38
N THR A 99 -3.68 -3.49 -1.09
CA THR A 99 -4.74 -3.76 -2.07
C THR A 99 -4.28 -3.34 -3.48
N PRO A 100 -4.14 -4.28 -4.43
CA PRO A 100 -3.84 -3.92 -5.80
C PRO A 100 -5.07 -3.30 -6.48
N VAL A 101 -4.83 -2.22 -7.24
CA VAL A 101 -5.82 -1.58 -8.10
C VAL A 101 -5.32 -1.74 -9.54
N VAL A 102 -5.98 -2.57 -10.33
CA VAL A 102 -5.51 -2.96 -11.67
C VAL A 102 -6.48 -2.41 -12.70
N ASP A 103 -5.98 -1.56 -13.60
CA ASP A 103 -6.74 -0.95 -14.69
C ASP A 103 -8.04 -0.26 -14.19
N GLY A 104 -7.97 0.33 -12.99
CA GLY A 104 -9.08 1.02 -12.33
C GLY A 104 -9.94 0.15 -11.40
N GLU A 105 -9.71 -1.17 -11.35
CA GLU A 105 -10.48 -2.09 -10.51
C GLU A 105 -9.75 -2.41 -9.20
N ILE A 106 -10.43 -2.22 -8.07
CA ILE A 106 -9.91 -2.58 -6.75
C ILE A 106 -10.10 -4.08 -6.54
N LEU A 107 -9.00 -4.82 -6.43
CA LEU A 107 -9.01 -6.24 -6.12
C LEU A 107 -8.96 -6.43 -4.60
N SER A 108 -10.07 -6.14 -3.91
CA SER A 108 -10.23 -6.53 -2.51
C SER A 108 -10.86 -7.92 -2.45
N SER A 109 -10.09 -8.93 -2.07
CA SER A 109 -10.64 -10.25 -1.78
C SER A 109 -11.58 -10.15 -0.56
N ASN A 110 -12.89 -10.38 -0.79
CA ASN A 110 -13.88 -10.62 0.25
C ASN A 110 -13.51 -11.82 1.12
#